data_AF-A0A2B7XLU1-F1
#
_entry.id   AF-A0A2B7XLU1-F1
#
_cell.length_a   1.000
_cell.length_b   1.000
_cell.length_c   1.000
_cell.angle_alpha   90.00
_cell.angle_beta   90.00
_cell.angle_gamma   90.00
#
_symmetry.space_group_name_H-M   'P 1'
#
loop_
_entity.id
_entity.type
_entity.pdbx_description
1 polymer ?
#
loop_
_entity_poly.entity_id
_entity_poly.type
_entity_poly.pdbx_seq_one_letter_code
_entity_poly.pdbx_strand_id
1 'polypeptide(L)'
;MAEKASAPAVAGGKSWTHSFWDCFSPIDTCLCGTFLPCFLYGRTHARLTDPNLEKHSDVNGSCCGFCLLAYCGCAGILQAIQRGKIRDAHGIEGNGCMDFVSSCCCPCCSVIQSEKEVVARQQVAASGGYQPTQGMAYQQ
;
A
#
# COMPACT_ATOMS: atom_id res chain seq x y z
N MET A 1 0.47 20.84 -22.48
CA MET A 1 1.61 20.41 -21.64
C MET A 1 1.34 20.98 -20.26
N ALA A 2 0.73 20.19 -19.37
CA ALA A 2 0.40 20.61 -18.01
C ALA A 2 1.51 20.12 -17.09
N GLU A 3 2.31 21.06 -16.62
CA GLU A 3 3.35 20.90 -15.61
C GLU A 3 2.68 20.50 -14.30
N LYS A 4 2.75 19.21 -13.95
CA LYS A 4 2.17 18.69 -12.71
C LYS A 4 3.15 18.99 -11.58
N ALA A 5 2.85 20.03 -10.81
CA ALA A 5 3.61 20.45 -9.63
C ALA A 5 3.90 19.25 -8.72
N SER A 6 5.18 18.99 -8.49
CA SER A 6 5.69 17.98 -7.58
C SER A 6 5.52 18.44 -6.13
N ALA A 7 4.69 17.71 -5.38
CA ALA A 7 4.58 17.83 -3.93
C ALA A 7 5.92 17.43 -3.26
N PRO A 8 6.26 18.01 -2.09
CA PRO A 8 7.56 17.80 -1.46
C PRO A 8 7.70 16.35 -0.98
N ALA A 9 8.82 15.74 -1.36
CA ALA A 9 9.17 14.36 -1.02
C ALA A 9 9.37 14.22 0.49
N VAL A 10 8.55 13.37 1.13
CA VAL A 10 8.85 12.84 2.46
C VAL A 10 10.07 11.93 2.34
N ALA A 11 11.06 12.13 3.22
CA ALA A 11 12.35 11.44 3.23
C ALA A 11 12.24 9.95 3.57
N GLY A 12 11.70 9.16 2.64
CA GLY A 12 11.62 7.72 2.70
C GLY A 12 11.46 7.15 1.29
N GLY A 13 12.59 7.08 0.55
CA GLY A 13 12.83 6.32 -0.69
C GLY A 13 11.80 6.43 -1.83
N LYS A 14 12.27 6.61 -3.07
CA LYS A 14 11.43 6.51 -4.30
C LYS A 14 10.93 5.08 -4.59
N SER A 15 11.08 4.14 -3.67
CA SER A 15 10.83 2.71 -3.84
C SER A 15 9.86 2.18 -2.78
N TRP A 16 9.26 1.02 -3.05
CA TRP A 16 8.48 0.27 -2.07
C TRP A 16 9.32 -0.01 -0.81
N THR A 17 8.73 0.17 0.37
CA THR A 17 9.39 -0.04 1.67
C THR A 17 9.56 -1.54 1.96
N HIS A 18 8.60 -2.35 1.50
CA HIS A 18 8.62 -3.80 1.62
C HIS A 18 8.86 -4.49 0.28
N SER A 19 9.66 -5.56 0.31
CA SER A 19 9.90 -6.43 -0.85
C SER A 19 8.62 -7.14 -1.29
N PHE A 20 8.50 -7.39 -2.60
CA PHE A 20 7.31 -8.05 -3.18
C PHE A 20 7.07 -9.46 -2.62
N TRP A 21 8.15 -10.20 -2.37
CA TRP A 21 8.11 -11.58 -1.85
C TRP A 21 8.10 -11.66 -0.33
N ASP A 22 8.12 -10.52 0.37
CA ASP A 22 8.04 -10.46 1.83
C ASP A 22 6.57 -10.52 2.29
N CYS A 23 5.81 -11.47 1.72
CA CYS A 23 4.39 -11.66 2.00
C CYS A 23 4.13 -12.51 3.26
N PHE A 24 5.11 -13.30 3.70
CA PHE A 24 5.00 -14.20 4.85
C PHE A 24 5.16 -13.51 6.22
N SER A 25 5.56 -12.24 6.23
CA SER A 25 5.75 -11.46 7.46
C SER A 25 4.95 -10.16 7.38
N PRO A 26 4.02 -9.88 8.32
CA PRO A 26 3.51 -10.76 9.38
C PRO A 26 2.57 -11.86 8.85
N ILE A 27 2.55 -13.02 9.54
CA ILE A 27 1.78 -14.22 9.14
C ILE A 27 0.27 -13.94 9.11
N ASP A 28 -0.25 -13.12 10.01
CA ASP A 28 -1.69 -12.77 10.03
C ASP A 28 -2.13 -12.08 8.74
N THR A 29 -1.32 -11.16 8.23
CA THR A 29 -1.56 -10.47 6.95
C THR A 29 -1.38 -11.43 5.78
N CYS A 30 -0.44 -12.38 5.87
CA CYS A 30 -0.26 -13.45 4.88
C CYS A 30 -1.50 -14.32 4.75
N LEU A 31 -2.03 -14.79 5.89
CA LEU A 31 -3.24 -15.63 5.94
C LEU A 31 -4.46 -14.85 5.44
N CYS A 32 -4.62 -13.59 5.86
CA CYS A 32 -5.69 -12.73 5.35
C CYS A 32 -5.56 -12.50 3.84
N GLY A 33 -4.36 -12.21 3.33
CA GLY A 33 -4.15 -11.99 1.90
C GLY A 33 -4.29 -13.23 1.04
N THR A 34 -4.14 -14.43 1.63
CA THR A 34 -4.25 -15.71 0.91
C THR A 34 -5.68 -16.24 0.92
N PHE A 35 -6.35 -16.21 2.07
CA PHE A 35 -7.69 -16.79 2.23
C PHE A 35 -8.82 -15.76 2.05
N LEU A 36 -8.55 -14.48 2.32
CA LEU A 36 -9.53 -13.39 2.30
C LEU A 36 -8.97 -12.14 1.58
N PRO A 37 -8.48 -12.26 0.33
CA PRO A 37 -7.83 -11.15 -0.38
C PRO A 37 -8.75 -9.94 -0.59
N CYS A 38 -10.07 -10.17 -0.72
CA CYS A 38 -11.07 -9.10 -0.87
C CYS A 38 -11.21 -8.21 0.37
N PHE A 39 -11.15 -8.81 1.57
CA PHE A 39 -11.18 -8.07 2.83
C PHE A 39 -9.92 -7.22 2.97
N LEU A 40 -8.76 -7.83 2.68
CA LEU A 40 -7.49 -7.12 2.76
C LEU A 40 -7.46 -5.95 1.76
N TYR A 41 -7.90 -6.17 0.52
CA TYR A 41 -8.06 -5.12 -0.48
C TYR A 41 -8.96 -3.96 -0.02
N GLY A 42 -10.14 -4.31 0.49
CA GLY A 42 -11.13 -3.34 0.96
C GLY A 42 -10.60 -2.50 2.12
N ARG A 43 -9.87 -3.14 3.04
CA ARG A 43 -9.21 -2.48 4.18
C ARG A 43 -8.09 -1.55 3.71
N THR A 44 -7.23 -1.98 2.79
CA THR A 44 -6.20 -1.11 2.19
C THR A 44 -6.84 0.09 1.49
N HIS A 45 -7.93 -0.11 0.73
CA HIS A 45 -8.61 0.97 0.03
C HIS A 45 -9.25 1.98 0.99
N ALA A 46 -9.81 1.51 2.10
CA ALA A 46 -10.36 2.38 3.13
C ALA A 46 -9.28 3.22 3.80
N ARG A 47 -8.13 2.63 4.13
CA ARG A 47 -6.98 3.36 4.69
C ARG A 47 -6.44 4.45 3.75
N LEU A 48 -6.51 4.22 2.44
CA LEU A 48 -6.13 5.21 1.43
C LEU A 48 -7.14 6.36 1.31
N THR A 49 -8.42 6.10 1.62
CA THR A 49 -9.47 7.12 1.52
C THR A 49 -9.58 7.92 2.83
N ASP A 50 -9.56 7.22 3.97
CA ASP A 50 -9.68 7.78 5.31
C ASP A 50 -8.57 7.21 6.22
N PRO A 51 -7.51 7.99 6.51
CA PRO A 51 -6.36 7.49 7.28
C PRO A 51 -6.66 7.20 8.76
N ASN A 52 -7.71 7.79 9.34
CA ASN A 52 -8.08 7.61 10.76
C ASN A 52 -8.98 6.39 11.03
N LEU A 53 -9.51 5.72 9.98
CA LEU A 53 -10.33 4.51 10.12
C LEU A 53 -11.53 4.58 11.10
N GLU A 54 -12.03 5.78 11.42
CA GLU A 54 -12.99 6.03 12.50
C GLU A 54 -14.34 5.29 12.36
N LYS A 55 -14.76 4.93 11.13
CA LYS A 55 -16.01 4.20 10.84
C LYS A 55 -15.87 3.24 9.66
N HIS A 56 -14.78 2.48 9.59
CA HIS A 56 -14.62 1.54 8.48
C HIS A 56 -15.27 0.18 8.79
N SER A 57 -16.08 -0.32 7.85
CA SER A 57 -16.61 -1.69 7.86
C SER A 57 -15.66 -2.59 7.07
N ASP A 58 -15.20 -3.68 7.68
CA ASP A 58 -14.29 -4.66 7.05
C ASP A 58 -14.84 -5.20 5.71
N VAL A 59 -16.18 -5.24 5.56
CA VAL A 59 -16.87 -5.47 4.29
C VAL A 59 -17.36 -4.13 3.74
N ASN A 60 -16.63 -3.58 2.76
CA ASN A 60 -16.99 -2.34 2.07
C ASN A 60 -17.25 -2.59 0.57
N GLY A 61 -17.70 -1.55 -0.15
CA GLY A 61 -17.96 -1.64 -1.59
C GLY A 61 -16.75 -2.12 -2.40
N SER A 62 -15.53 -1.78 -1.98
CA SER A 62 -14.29 -2.28 -2.60
C SER A 62 -14.03 -3.77 -2.32
N CYS A 63 -14.39 -4.30 -1.15
CA CYS A 63 -14.33 -5.73 -0.85
C CYS A 63 -15.30 -6.52 -1.77
N CYS A 64 -16.55 -6.07 -1.88
CA CYS A 64 -17.53 -6.69 -2.78
C CYS A 64 -17.10 -6.57 -4.26
N GLY A 65 -16.62 -5.39 -4.68
CA GLY A 65 -16.13 -5.16 -6.04
C GLY A 65 -14.93 -6.04 -6.39
N PHE A 66 -13.97 -6.18 -5.47
CA PHE A 66 -12.83 -7.07 -5.65
C PHE A 66 -13.26 -8.53 -5.70
N CYS A 67 -14.19 -8.96 -4.84
CA CYS A 67 -14.71 -10.32 -4.85
C CYS A 67 -15.42 -10.66 -6.18
N LEU A 68 -16.23 -9.74 -6.71
CA LEU A 68 -16.90 -9.90 -8.00
C LEU A 68 -15.89 -9.95 -9.15
N LEU A 69 -14.91 -9.04 -9.18
CA LEU A 69 -13.90 -9.04 -10.23
C LEU A 69 -12.92 -10.21 -10.11
N ALA A 70 -12.67 -10.73 -8.91
CA ALA A 70 -11.92 -11.96 -8.70
C ALA A 70 -12.66 -13.16 -9.31
N TYR A 71 -13.98 -13.23 -9.13
CA TYR A 71 -14.80 -14.24 -9.79
C TYR A 71 -14.77 -14.14 -11.32
N CYS A 72 -14.70 -12.92 -11.87
CA CYS A 72 -14.52 -12.69 -13.31
C CYS A 72 -13.07 -12.82 -13.79
N GLY A 73 -12.09 -13.13 -12.93
CA GLY A 73 -10.67 -13.20 -13.29
C GLY A 73 -9.99 -11.85 -13.54
N CYS A 74 -10.67 -10.73 -13.28
CA CYS A 74 -10.20 -9.37 -13.54
C CYS A 74 -9.70 -8.63 -12.28
N ALA A 75 -9.59 -9.31 -11.12
CA ALA A 75 -9.12 -8.69 -9.88
C ALA A 75 -7.74 -8.01 -10.01
N GLY A 76 -6.87 -8.53 -10.89
CA GLY A 76 -5.55 -7.93 -11.15
C GLY A 76 -5.62 -6.48 -11.65
N ILE A 77 -6.71 -6.09 -12.33
CA ILE A 77 -6.90 -4.71 -12.81
C ILE A 77 -7.16 -3.77 -11.64
N LEU A 78 -8.08 -4.13 -10.74
CA LEU A 78 -8.35 -3.35 -9.53
C LEU A 78 -7.12 -3.25 -8.64
N GLN A 79 -6.31 -4.30 -8.62
CA GLN A 79 -5.08 -4.32 -7.86
C GLN A 79 -4.00 -3.41 -8.46
N ALA A 80 -3.83 -3.44 -9.78
CA ALA A 80 -2.93 -2.54 -10.48
C ALA A 80 -3.34 -1.06 -10.28
N ILE A 81 -4.65 -0.77 -10.35
CA ILE A 81 -5.17 0.58 -10.09
C ILE A 81 -4.88 1.02 -8.66
N GLN A 82 -5.13 0.15 -7.66
CA GLN A 82 -4.86 0.48 -6.27
C GLN A 82 -3.37 0.73 -6.02
N ARG A 83 -2.48 -0.11 -6.58
CA ARG A 83 -1.03 0.11 -6.51
C ARG A 83 -0.65 1.44 -7.16
N GLY A 84 -1.22 1.77 -8.32
CA GLY A 84 -1.02 3.07 -8.96
C GLY A 84 -1.39 4.24 -8.03
N LYS A 85 -2.54 4.16 -7.36
CA LYS A 85 -2.97 5.17 -6.38
C LYS A 85 -2.00 5.29 -5.19
N ILE A 86 -1.51 4.17 -4.64
CA ILE A 86 -0.51 4.15 -3.55
C ILE A 86 0.77 4.84 -4.01
N ARG A 87 1.21 4.55 -5.24
CA ARG A 87 2.41 5.13 -5.83
C ARG A 87 2.26 6.62 -6.08
N ASP A 88 1.12 7.07 -6.57
CA ASP A 88 0.80 8.48 -6.74
C ASP A 88 0.70 9.21 -5.38
N ALA A 89 0.14 8.56 -4.36
CA ALA A 89 -0.02 9.14 -3.02
C ALA A 89 1.32 9.26 -2.27
N HIS A 90 2.28 8.35 -2.51
CA HIS A 90 3.55 8.30 -1.79
C HIS A 90 4.78 8.65 -2.63
N GLY A 91 4.63 8.95 -3.93
CA GLY A 91 5.74 9.30 -4.82
C GLY A 91 6.67 8.13 -5.17
N ILE A 92 6.14 6.91 -5.32
CA ILE A 92 6.91 5.69 -5.60
C ILE A 92 7.09 5.49 -7.12
N GLU A 93 8.32 5.27 -7.55
CA GLU A 93 8.70 5.06 -8.95
C GLU A 93 8.28 3.67 -9.48
N GLY A 94 7.96 3.58 -10.78
CA GLY A 94 7.47 2.35 -11.43
C GLY A 94 6.51 2.62 -12.59
N ASN A 95 5.92 1.57 -13.16
CA ASN A 95 4.97 1.70 -14.28
C ASN A 95 3.72 0.80 -14.06
N GLY A 96 2.54 1.25 -14.51
CA GLY A 96 1.27 0.53 -14.32
C GLY A 96 1.21 -0.86 -14.95
N CYS A 97 1.93 -1.11 -16.04
CA CYS A 97 2.12 -2.45 -16.62
C CYS A 97 2.92 -3.36 -15.68
N MET A 98 3.95 -2.84 -15.01
CA MET A 98 4.68 -3.61 -13.99
C MET A 98 3.78 -3.93 -12.79
N ASP A 99 2.94 -2.98 -12.37
CA ASP A 99 1.94 -3.22 -11.32
C ASP A 99 0.88 -4.26 -11.72
N PHE A 100 0.48 -4.31 -12.99
CA PHE A 100 -0.42 -5.34 -13.51
C PHE A 100 0.24 -6.72 -13.56
N VAL A 101 1.46 -6.82 -14.11
CA VAL A 101 2.22 -8.08 -14.16
C VAL A 101 2.49 -8.61 -12.76
N SER A 102 2.90 -7.74 -11.82
CA SER A 102 3.07 -8.12 -10.41
C SER A 102 1.77 -8.59 -9.77
N SER A 103 0.64 -7.94 -10.09
CA SER A 103 -0.68 -8.33 -9.57
C SER A 103 -1.19 -9.64 -10.17
N CYS A 104 -0.82 -9.97 -11.42
CA CYS A 104 -1.17 -11.23 -12.06
C CYS A 104 -0.26 -12.40 -11.65
N CYS A 105 1.04 -12.15 -11.42
CA CYS A 105 2.01 -13.19 -11.07
C CYS A 105 1.81 -13.74 -9.66
N CYS A 106 1.56 -12.85 -8.68
CA CYS A 106 1.19 -13.25 -7.32
C CYS A 106 0.18 -12.25 -6.75
N PRO A 107 -1.13 -12.48 -6.91
CA PRO A 107 -2.16 -11.55 -6.44
C PRO A 107 -2.12 -11.37 -4.92
N CYS A 108 -1.92 -12.44 -4.13
CA CYS A 108 -1.83 -12.34 -2.68
C CYS A 108 -0.62 -11.50 -2.23
N CYS A 109 0.56 -11.72 -2.81
CA CYS A 109 1.76 -10.93 -2.54
C CYS A 109 1.54 -9.45 -2.84
N SER A 110 0.88 -9.17 -3.98
CA SER A 110 0.58 -7.80 -4.42
C SER A 110 -0.35 -7.06 -3.45
N VAL A 111 -1.40 -7.73 -2.96
CA VAL A 111 -2.33 -7.17 -1.96
C VAL A 111 -1.62 -6.96 -0.61
N ILE A 112 -0.83 -7.94 -0.16
CA ILE A 112 -0.09 -7.85 1.11
C ILE A 112 0.95 -6.72 1.08
N GLN A 113 1.71 -6.59 -0.02
CA GLN A 113 2.67 -5.50 -0.17
C GLN A 113 1.98 -4.13 -0.12
N SER A 114 0.83 -4.01 -0.80
CA SER A 114 0.04 -2.77 -0.81
C SER A 114 -0.44 -2.40 0.60
N GLU A 115 -0.92 -3.38 1.36
CA GLU A 115 -1.35 -3.18 2.74
C GLU A 115 -0.18 -2.75 3.65
N LYS A 116 0.95 -3.46 3.58
CA LYS A 116 2.13 -3.17 4.40
C LYS A 116 2.67 -1.76 4.13
N GLU A 117 2.69 -1.33 2.87
CA GLU A 117 3.14 0.02 2.51
C GLU A 117 2.24 1.09 3.14
N VAL A 118 0.91 0.94 3.04
CA VAL A 118 -0.03 1.91 3.61
C VAL A 118 0.10 1.95 5.13
N VAL A 119 0.20 0.79 5.79
CA VAL A 119 0.37 0.71 7.24
C VAL A 119 1.69 1.33 7.69
N ALA A 120 2.81 1.01 7.03
CA ALA A 120 4.11 1.55 7.38
C ALA A 120 4.13 3.08 7.27
N ARG A 121 3.55 3.63 6.20
CA ARG A 121 3.47 5.08 5.98
C ARG A 121 2.53 5.76 6.99
N GLN A 122 1.42 5.11 7.35
CA GLN A 122 0.52 5.58 8.42
C GLN A 122 1.19 5.58 9.79
N GLN A 123 1.96 4.53 10.11
CA GLN A 123 2.71 4.45 11.36
C GLN A 123 3.76 5.57 11.45
N VAL A 124 4.50 5.84 10.36
CA VAL A 124 5.46 6.96 10.30
C VAL A 124 4.77 8.31 10.46
N ALA A 125 3.60 8.49 9.84
CA ALA A 125 2.81 9.71 9.97
C ALA A 125 2.26 9.90 11.40
N ALA A 126 1.77 8.83 12.02
CA ALA A 126 1.27 8.85 13.40
C ALA A 126 2.39 9.03 14.44
N SER A 127 3.60 8.53 14.18
CA SER A 127 4.76 8.65 15.07
C SER A 127 5.49 9.98 14.95
N GLY A 128 4.97 10.97 14.20
CA GLY A 128 5.54 12.32 14.13
C GLY A 128 6.85 12.46 13.34
N GLY A 129 7.20 11.48 12.50
CA GLY A 129 8.42 11.50 11.70
C GLY A 129 9.71 11.31 12.51
N TYR A 130 10.59 10.40 12.06
CA TYR A 130 11.92 10.25 12.63
C TYR A 130 12.71 11.57 12.47
N GLN A 131 12.99 12.26 13.57
CA GLN A 131 14.01 13.32 13.61
C GLN A 131 15.38 12.64 13.70
N PRO A 132 16.30 12.83 12.75
CA PRO A 132 17.67 12.34 12.93
C PRO A 132 18.26 13.00 14.18
N THR A 133 18.83 12.17 15.07
CA THR A 133 19.49 12.62 16.29
C THR A 133 20.49 13.74 15.98
N GLN A 134 20.27 14.93 16.56
CA GLN A 134 21.22 16.04 16.45
C GLN A 134 22.55 15.59 17.05
N GLY A 135 23.63 15.76 16.28
CA GLY A 135 24.95 15.21 16.59
C GLY A 135 25.36 15.43 18.04
N MET A 136 25.74 14.34 18.71
CA MET A 136 26.30 14.34 20.06
C MET A 136 27.55 15.22 20.09
N ALA A 137 27.43 16.46 20.58
CA ALA A 137 28.58 17.32 20.81
C ALA A 137 29.30 16.86 22.08
N TYR A 138 30.53 16.38 21.95
CA TYR A 138 31.41 16.10 23.08
C TYR A 138 31.89 17.43 23.66
N GLN A 139 31.57 17.73 24.92
CA GLN A 139 32.21 18.84 25.64
C GLN A 139 33.62 18.42 26.04
N GLN A 140 34.59 19.31 25.76
CA GLN A 140 36.00 19.22 26.13
C GLN A 140 36.22 19.44 27.62
#